data_AF-A0A660WVB2-F1
#
_entry.id   AF-A0A660WVB2-F1
#
_cell.length_a   1.000
_cell.length_b   1.000
_cell.length_c   1.000
_cell.angle_alpha   90.00
_cell.angle_beta   90.00
_cell.angle_gamma   90.00
#
_symmetry.space_group_name_H-M   'P 1'
#
loop_
_entity.id
_entity.type
_entity.pdbx_description
1 polymer ?
#
loop_
_entity_poly.entity_id
_entity_poly.type
_entity_poly.pdbx_seq_one_letter_code
_entity_poly.pdbx_strand_id
1 'polypeptide(L)' 'SLILELIEEEKSSRPLKDSELTRILRRYGVRIARRTVAKYRQQLNIPSYSQRKRKKLRGDTT' A
#
# COMPACT_ATOMS: atom_id res chain seq x y z
N SER A 1 -0.74 1.65 15.16
CA SER A 1 -1.25 2.70 14.25
C SER A 1 -2.09 2.06 13.16
N LEU A 2 -3.36 2.45 13.03
CA LEU A 2 -4.34 1.84 12.10
C LEU A 2 -3.85 1.71 10.64
N ILE A 3 -3.00 2.64 10.18
CA ILE A 3 -2.39 2.63 8.84
C ILE A 3 -1.42 1.46 8.66
N LEU A 4 -0.63 1.14 9.70
CA LEU A 4 0.34 0.04 9.64
C LEU A 4 -0.39 -1.31 9.62
N GLU A 5 -1.37 -1.51 10.50
CA GLU A 5 -2.20 -2.74 10.51
C GLU A 5 -2.87 -2.97 9.15
N LEU A 6 -3.44 -1.93 8.53
CA LEU A 6 -4.05 -2.04 7.21
C LEU A 6 -3.05 -2.37 6.09
N ILE A 7 -1.79 -1.97 6.24
CA ILE A 7 -0.71 -2.28 5.29
C ILE A 7 -0.04 -3.62 5.60
N GLU A 8 -0.09 -4.09 6.85
CA GLU A 8 0.40 -5.41 7.26
C GLU A 8 -0.61 -6.52 6.94
N GLU A 9 -1.91 -6.26 7.12
CA GLU A 9 -2.99 -7.14 6.66
C GLU A 9 -3.10 -7.19 5.12
N GLU A 10 -2.49 -6.22 4.42
CA GLU A 10 -2.39 -6.24 2.96
C GLU A 10 -1.56 -7.45 2.51
N LYS A 11 -2.21 -8.43 1.88
CA LYS A 11 -1.51 -9.57 1.27
C LYS A 11 -0.50 -9.08 0.22
N SER A 12 0.78 -9.41 0.41
CA SER A 12 1.87 -9.10 -0.53
C SER A 12 1.60 -9.58 -1.97
N SER A 13 0.74 -10.59 -2.13
CA SER A 13 0.28 -11.13 -3.42
C SER A 13 -0.72 -10.25 -4.17
N ARG A 14 -1.43 -9.36 -3.46
CA ARG A 14 -2.37 -8.38 -4.01
C ARG A 14 -2.14 -7.04 -3.34
N PRO A 15 -1.12 -6.29 -3.79
CA PRO A 15 -0.87 -5.00 -3.21
C PRO A 15 -2.06 -4.07 -3.39
N LEU A 16 -2.39 -3.27 -2.39
CA LEU A 16 -3.46 -2.29 -2.44
C LEU A 16 -2.95 -1.01 -3.08
N LYS A 17 -3.79 -0.40 -3.91
CA LYS A 17 -3.50 0.95 -4.43
C LYS A 17 -3.68 1.97 -3.31
N ASP A 18 -2.97 3.09 -3.39
CA ASP A 18 -3.10 4.18 -2.41
C ASP A 18 -4.56 4.70 -2.33
N SER A 19 -5.29 4.62 -3.44
CA SER A 19 -6.72 4.94 -3.55
C SER A 19 -7.62 3.95 -2.79
N GLU A 20 -7.25 2.68 -2.71
CA GLU A 20 -7.99 1.69 -1.92
C GLU A 20 -7.73 1.88 -0.43
N LEU A 21 -6.47 2.09 -0.04
CA LEU A 21 -6.09 2.42 1.33
C LEU A 21 -6.87 3.63 1.85
N THR A 22 -6.95 4.70 1.05
CA THR A 22 -7.75 5.89 1.42
C THR A 22 -9.25 5.59 1.54
N ARG A 23 -9.81 4.73 0.67
CA ARG A 23 -11.22 4.31 0.78
C ARG A 23 -11.48 3.46 2.03
N ILE A 24 -10.56 2.56 2.37
CA ILE A 24 -10.66 1.72 3.56
C ILE A 24 -10.55 2.58 4.81
N LEU A 25 -9.51 3.42 4.90
CA LEU A 25 -9.31 4.36 6.02
C LEU A 25 -10.53 5.28 6.21
N ARG A 26 -11.13 5.76 5.12
CA ARG A 26 -12.36 6.56 5.18
C ARG A 26 -13.53 5.78 5.78
N ARG A 27 -13.65 4.46 5.56
CA ARG A 27 -14.67 3.61 6.20
C ARG A 27 -14.45 3.45 7.70
N TYR A 28 -13.20 3.47 8.15
CA TYR A 28 -12.85 3.49 9.58
C TYR A 28 -12.96 4.89 10.21
N GLY A 29 -13.49 5.89 9.49
CA GLY A 29 -13.60 7.28 9.97
C GLY A 29 -12.32 8.10 9.83
N VAL A 30 -11.24 7.52 9.29
CA VAL A 30 -9.97 8.22 9.09
C VAL A 30 -9.95 8.91 7.73
N ARG A 31 -10.10 10.24 7.72
CA ARG A 31 -9.99 11.06 6.50
C ARG A 31 -8.54 11.41 6.21
N ILE A 32 -7.92 10.58 5.38
CA ILE A 32 -6.55 10.76 4.91
C ILE A 32 -6.52 10.92 3.38
N ALA A 33 -5.66 11.81 2.89
CA ALA A 33 -5.46 12.03 1.46
C ALA A 33 -4.47 11.03 0.86
N ARG A 34 -4.61 10.73 -0.44
CA ARG A 34 -3.72 9.82 -1.17
C ARG A 34 -2.24 10.22 -1.04
N ARG A 35 -1.95 11.53 -1.07
CA ARG A 35 -0.59 12.08 -0.93
C ARG A 35 0.02 11.75 0.43
N THR A 36 -0.78 11.80 1.49
CA THR A 36 -0.35 11.42 2.84
C THR A 36 -0.05 9.93 2.93
N VAL A 37 -0.88 9.07 2.32
CA VAL A 37 -0.60 7.61 2.22
C VAL A 37 0.70 7.35 1.46
N ALA A 38 0.93 8.07 0.36
CA ALA A 38 2.18 7.96 -0.40
C ALA A 38 3.40 8.37 0.43
N LYS A 39 3.28 9.45 1.22
CA LYS A 39 4.33 9.89 2.15
C LYS A 39 4.60 8.83 3.24
N TYR A 40 3.56 8.27 3.85
CA TYR A 40 3.71 7.17 4.81
C TYR A 40 4.36 5.93 4.18
N ARG A 41 3.96 5.54 2.96
CA ARG A 41 4.60 4.42 2.24
C ARG A 41 6.09 4.66 2.02
N GLN A 42 6.48 5.87 1.63
CA GLN A 42 7.89 6.25 1.48
C GLN A 42 8.64 6.18 2.81
N GLN A 43 8.08 6.74 3.88
CA GLN A 43 8.71 6.73 5.22
C GLN A 43 8.86 5.33 5.80
N LEU A 44 7.92 4.44 5.49
CA LEU A 44 7.94 3.05 5.93
C LEU A 44 8.75 2.13 5.00
N ASN A 45 9.41 2.67 3.96
CA ASN A 45 10.11 1.90 2.92
C ASN A 45 9.22 0.84 2.22
N ILE A 46 7.92 1.13 2.12
CA ILE A 46 6.92 0.25 1.52
C ILE A 46 6.82 0.59 0.03
N PRO A 47 7.24 -0.33 -0.87
CA PRO A 47 7.21 -0.05 -2.30
C PRO A 47 5.77 0.11 -2.79
N SER A 48 5.58 1.01 -3.74
CA SER A 48 4.27 1.32 -4.32
C SER A 48 3.65 0.12 -5.03
N TYR A 49 2.33 0.15 -5.23
CA TYR A 49 1.60 -0.85 -6.03
C TYR A 49 2.29 -1.15 -7.37
N SER A 50 2.73 -0.12 -8.09
CA SER A 50 3.40 -0.25 -9.39
C SER A 50 4.74 -0.98 -9.29
N GLN A 51 5.53 -0.70 -8.25
CA GLN A 51 6.80 -1.38 -8.01
C GLN A 51 6.58 -2.85 -7.59
N ARG A 52 5.58 -3.13 -6.75
CA ARG A 52 5.25 -4.50 -6.31
C ARG A 52 4.69 -5.35 -7.46
N LYS A 53 3.83 -4.77 -8.31
CA LYS A 53 3.31 -5.42 -9.53
C LYS A 53 4.45 -5.79 -10.48
N ARG A 54 5.47 -4.92 -10.62
CA ARG A 54 6.64 -5.17 -11.46
C ARG A 54 7.57 -6.26 -10.89
N LYS A 55 7.63 -6.43 -9.56
CA LYS A 55 8.41 -7.52 -8.93
C LYS A 55 7.86 -8.90 -9.28
N LYS A 56 6.53 -9.04 -9.40
CA LYS A 56 5.88 -10.29 -9.84
C LYS A 56 6.20 -10.67 -11.30
N LEU A 57 6.52 -9.69 -12.14
CA LEU A 57 6.91 -9.90 -13.54
C LEU A 57 8.40 -10.25 -13.72
N ARG A 58 9.21 -10.16 -12.67
CA ARG A 58 10.67 -10.43 -12.70
C ARG A 58 11.05 -11.64 -11.84
N GLY A 59 10.17 -12.64 -11.79
CA GLY A 59 10.33 -13.85 -10.99
C GLY A 59 10.75 -15.10 -11.76
N ASP A 60 11.34 -14.99 -12.96
CA ASP A 60 11.80 -16.16 -13.73
C ASP A 60 12.94 -15.75 -14.68
N THR A 61 14.18 -15.79 -14.21
CA THR A 61 15.43 -16.12 -14.94
C THR A 61 16.63 -15.87 -14.03
N THR A 62 17.01 -16.87 -13.24
CA THR A 62 18.38 -17.34 -12.89
C THR A 62 18.24 -18.36 -11.77
#